data_AF-A0AA38PKD3-F1
#
_entry.id   AF-A0AA38PKD3-F1
#
_cell.length_a   1.000
_cell.length_b   1.000
_cell.length_c   1.000
_cell.angle_alpha   90.00
_cell.angle_beta   90.00
_cell.angle_gamma   90.00
#
_symmetry.space_group_name_H-M   'P 1'
#
loop_
_entity.id
_entity.type
_entity.pdbx_description
1 polymer ?
#
loop_
_entity_poly.entity_id
_entity_poly.type
_entity_poly.pdbx_seq_one_letter_code
_entity_poly.pdbx_strand_id
1 'polypeptide(L)'
;MKPNVRGPHDAIPIGGSFGGGQTRPAMFAHSARNAPLLQEFRQDPYVQRVARLCDHYFQSYIPKMHTLYCNVLDLLHDDNPEFEQLFPKCAFAAATINFMLAVTRRHKDFLNLIYGFCAVFATGTYDYRKGGHLIIWDLGLIIEFPPGAVILLPSALLEHSNVAIAPGESRSSLTFYSAAGLFRWCHNGLMSDKEFQLRASSKMLKRWKEYRQGMWKEGLDLLRHE
;
A
#
# COMPACT_ATOMS: atom_id res chain seq x y z
N MET A 1 4.05 -18.77 10.17
CA MET A 1 4.15 -17.58 9.29
C MET A 1 5.39 -17.74 8.43
N LYS A 2 5.37 -17.33 7.15
CA LYS A 2 6.62 -17.21 6.38
C LYS A 2 7.50 -16.12 7.03
N PRO A 3 8.83 -16.26 7.07
CA PRO A 3 9.70 -15.23 7.65
C PRO A 3 9.48 -13.88 6.96
N ASN A 4 9.38 -12.82 7.76
CA ASN A 4 9.29 -11.47 7.23
C ASN A 4 10.64 -11.07 6.62
N VAL A 5 10.70 -11.02 5.29
CA VAL A 5 11.94 -10.66 4.57
C VAL A 5 12.37 -9.22 4.79
N ARG A 6 11.43 -8.36 5.24
CA ARG A 6 11.67 -6.94 5.45
C ARG A 6 12.33 -6.65 6.78
N GLY A 7 12.25 -7.51 7.78
CA GLY A 7 12.78 -7.19 9.10
C GLY A 7 12.42 -8.21 10.17
N PRO A 8 13.08 -8.17 11.34
CA PRO A 8 12.85 -9.10 12.43
C PRO A 8 11.63 -8.68 13.26
N HIS A 9 10.46 -8.54 12.61
CA HIS A 9 9.22 -8.14 13.27
C HIS A 9 8.01 -8.84 12.67
N ASP A 10 6.99 -9.01 13.48
CA ASP A 10 5.72 -9.57 13.05
C ASP A 10 4.93 -8.54 12.24
N ALA A 11 4.32 -9.02 11.16
CA ALA A 11 3.50 -8.21 10.27
C ALA A 11 2.31 -9.01 9.77
N ILE A 12 1.13 -8.39 9.76
CA ILE A 12 -0.10 -8.98 9.22
C ILE A 12 -0.68 -8.03 8.16
N PRO A 13 -0.75 -8.46 6.89
CA PRO A 13 -1.50 -7.72 5.87
C PRO A 13 -3.00 -7.92 6.07
N ILE A 14 -3.80 -6.93 5.74
CA ILE A 14 -5.27 -6.92 5.71
C ILE A 14 -5.76 -6.21 4.44
N GLY A 15 -6.99 -6.47 4.01
CA GLY A 15 -7.56 -5.92 2.77
C GLY A 15 -7.36 -6.82 1.56
N GLY A 16 -7.32 -6.23 0.37
CA GLY A 16 -7.29 -6.93 -0.90
C GLY A 16 -6.06 -6.64 -1.76
N SER A 17 -5.71 -7.60 -2.62
CA SER A 17 -4.55 -7.51 -3.51
C SER A 17 -4.75 -8.32 -4.78
N PHE A 18 -3.84 -8.16 -5.75
CA PHE A 18 -3.78 -9.02 -6.92
C PHE A 18 -2.33 -9.26 -7.35
N GLY A 19 -1.99 -10.53 -7.58
CA GLY A 19 -0.63 -11.01 -7.87
C GLY A 19 -0.31 -12.30 -7.12
N GLY A 20 0.94 -12.77 -7.22
CA GLY A 20 1.41 -13.94 -6.45
C GLY A 20 0.73 -15.27 -6.81
N GLY A 21 0.21 -15.40 -8.03
CA GLY A 21 -0.48 -16.61 -8.51
C GLY A 21 -2.00 -16.59 -8.38
N GLN A 22 -2.58 -15.53 -7.81
CA GLN A 22 -4.03 -15.33 -7.81
C GLN A 22 -4.58 -15.21 -9.24
N THR A 23 -5.76 -15.79 -9.49
CA THR A 23 -6.43 -15.74 -10.79
C THR A 23 -7.32 -14.50 -10.96
N ARG A 24 -7.80 -13.93 -9.85
CA ARG A 24 -8.58 -12.68 -9.77
C ARG A 24 -8.18 -11.88 -8.51
N PRO A 25 -8.48 -10.57 -8.43
CA PRO A 25 -8.34 -9.80 -7.19
C PRO A 25 -9.10 -10.45 -6.04
N ALA A 26 -8.47 -10.54 -4.86
CA ALA A 26 -9.08 -11.16 -3.69
C ALA A 26 -8.53 -10.58 -2.37
N MET A 27 -9.27 -10.83 -1.30
CA MET A 27 -8.89 -10.49 0.07
C MET A 27 -7.78 -11.40 0.58
N PHE A 28 -6.93 -10.88 1.48
CA PHE A 28 -5.95 -11.72 2.17
C PHE A 28 -6.64 -12.78 3.03
N ALA A 29 -6.22 -14.03 2.87
CA ALA A 29 -6.71 -15.12 3.70
C ALA A 29 -6.07 -15.06 5.10
N HIS A 30 -6.90 -15.25 6.12
CA HIS A 30 -6.49 -15.30 7.53
C HIS A 30 -6.90 -16.63 8.16
N SER A 31 -6.15 -17.08 9.16
CA SER A 31 -6.52 -18.27 9.92
C SER A 31 -7.82 -18.02 10.70
N ALA A 32 -8.55 -19.10 11.01
CA ALA A 32 -9.76 -19.02 11.84
C ALA A 32 -9.51 -18.32 13.20
N ARG A 33 -8.27 -18.38 13.71
CA ARG A 33 -7.86 -17.66 14.92
C ARG A 33 -7.71 -16.15 14.72
N ASN A 34 -7.10 -15.72 13.61
CA ASN A 34 -6.77 -14.31 13.39
C ASN A 34 -7.92 -13.53 12.76
N ALA A 35 -8.75 -14.19 11.94
CA ALA A 35 -9.86 -13.54 11.23
C ALA A 35 -10.78 -12.69 12.14
N PRO A 36 -11.31 -13.20 13.29
CA PRO A 36 -12.18 -12.40 14.15
C PRO A 36 -11.47 -11.19 14.77
N LEU A 37 -10.19 -11.35 15.18
CA LEU A 37 -9.40 -10.26 15.76
C LEU A 37 -9.12 -9.15 14.74
N LEU A 38 -8.84 -9.52 13.49
CA LEU A 38 -8.60 -8.56 12.41
C LEU A 38 -9.90 -7.87 11.98
N GLN A 39 -11.03 -8.54 12.08
CA GLN A 39 -12.34 -7.93 11.87
C GLN A 39 -12.65 -6.90 12.97
N GLU A 40 -12.44 -7.24 14.24
CA GLU A 40 -12.57 -6.30 15.37
C GLU A 40 -11.64 -5.09 15.18
N PHE A 41 -10.36 -5.34 14.83
CA PHE A 41 -9.41 -4.28 14.52
C PHE A 41 -9.88 -3.37 13.37
N ARG A 42 -10.50 -3.92 12.32
CA ARG A 42 -11.07 -3.14 11.21
C ARG A 42 -12.28 -2.30 11.63
N GLN A 43 -13.02 -2.75 12.63
CA GLN A 43 -14.21 -2.08 13.16
C GLN A 43 -13.89 -1.06 14.25
N ASP A 44 -12.69 -1.09 14.82
CA ASP A 44 -12.27 -0.14 15.85
C ASP A 44 -12.32 1.32 15.34
N PRO A 45 -13.01 2.23 16.06
CA PRO A 45 -13.21 3.61 15.60
C PRO A 45 -11.92 4.43 15.56
N TYR A 46 -10.91 4.11 16.37
CA TYR A 46 -9.61 4.77 16.37
C TYR A 46 -8.75 4.30 15.21
N VAL A 47 -8.76 3.01 14.89
CA VAL A 47 -8.10 2.47 13.69
C VAL A 47 -8.70 3.09 12.43
N GLN A 48 -10.02 3.16 12.34
CA GLN A 48 -10.70 3.83 11.22
C GLN A 48 -10.38 5.32 11.16
N ARG A 49 -10.17 5.99 12.31
CA ARG A 49 -9.76 7.40 12.34
C ARG A 49 -8.36 7.57 11.75
N VAL A 50 -7.42 6.67 12.04
CA VAL A 50 -6.09 6.65 11.42
C VAL A 50 -6.19 6.42 9.91
N ALA A 51 -7.01 5.46 9.47
CA ALA A 51 -7.23 5.21 8.04
C ALA A 51 -7.76 6.44 7.31
N ARG A 52 -8.76 7.13 7.88
CA ARG A 52 -9.29 8.39 7.35
C ARG A 52 -8.27 9.53 7.37
N LEU A 53 -7.38 9.57 8.36
CA LEU A 53 -6.30 10.56 8.41
C LEU A 53 -5.35 10.39 7.22
N CYS A 54 -4.89 9.15 7.00
CA CYS A 54 -4.03 8.79 5.87
C CYS A 54 -4.71 9.07 4.53
N ASP A 55 -5.98 8.70 4.39
CA ASP A 55 -6.79 8.98 3.19
C ASP A 55 -6.92 10.49 2.94
N HIS A 56 -7.24 11.26 3.98
CA HIS A 56 -7.38 12.71 3.87
C HIS A 56 -6.08 13.40 3.45
N TYR A 57 -4.92 12.98 3.99
CA TYR A 57 -3.63 13.49 3.52
C TYR A 57 -3.40 13.12 2.06
N PHE A 58 -3.73 11.89 1.66
CA PHE A 58 -3.55 11.47 0.27
C PHE A 58 -4.41 12.29 -0.69
N GLN A 59 -5.69 12.50 -0.34
CA GLN A 59 -6.60 13.36 -1.09
C GLN A 59 -6.11 14.80 -1.17
N SER A 60 -5.61 15.35 -0.05
CA SER A 60 -5.25 16.76 0.04
C SER A 60 -3.96 17.08 -0.72
N TYR A 61 -2.95 16.23 -0.63
CA TYR A 61 -1.64 16.49 -1.23
C TYR A 61 -1.50 15.90 -2.64
N ILE A 62 -2.23 14.83 -2.97
CA ILE A 62 -2.09 14.12 -4.25
C ILE A 62 -3.47 13.75 -4.85
N PRO A 63 -4.37 14.74 -5.08
CA PRO A 63 -5.79 14.51 -5.36
C PRO A 63 -6.07 13.69 -6.63
N LYS A 64 -5.30 13.91 -7.72
CA LYS A 64 -5.47 13.18 -8.98
C LYS A 64 -5.14 11.68 -8.80
N MET A 65 -4.07 11.38 -8.05
CA MET A 65 -3.69 10.01 -7.72
C MET A 65 -4.68 9.35 -6.76
N HIS A 66 -5.17 10.09 -5.76
CA HIS A 66 -6.23 9.62 -4.86
C HIS A 66 -7.49 9.24 -5.65
N THR A 67 -7.89 10.08 -6.60
CA THR A 67 -9.02 9.80 -7.51
C THR A 67 -8.80 8.52 -8.33
N LEU A 68 -7.60 8.31 -8.87
CA LEU A 68 -7.26 7.05 -9.56
C LEU A 68 -7.46 5.83 -8.64
N TYR A 69 -7.03 5.91 -7.39
CA TYR A 69 -7.17 4.82 -6.42
C TYR A 69 -8.65 4.55 -6.10
N CYS A 70 -9.46 5.59 -5.87
CA CYS A 70 -10.91 5.45 -5.69
C CYS A 70 -11.58 4.79 -6.89
N ASN A 71 -11.32 5.27 -8.11
CA ASN A 71 -11.91 4.72 -9.33
C ASN A 71 -11.57 3.23 -9.51
N VAL A 72 -10.33 2.83 -9.19
CA VAL A 72 -9.94 1.42 -9.25
C VAL A 72 -10.67 0.58 -8.21
N LEU A 73 -10.85 1.08 -6.99
CA LEU A 73 -11.63 0.37 -5.96
C LEU A 73 -13.11 0.27 -6.33
N ASP A 74 -13.71 1.33 -6.86
CA ASP A 74 -15.12 1.32 -7.30
C ASP A 74 -15.34 0.25 -8.38
N LEU A 75 -14.47 0.21 -9.40
CA LEU A 75 -14.53 -0.84 -10.44
C LEU A 75 -14.37 -2.26 -9.88
N LEU A 76 -13.54 -2.44 -8.85
CA LEU A 76 -13.35 -3.76 -8.22
C LEU A 76 -14.55 -4.18 -7.39
N HIS A 77 -15.17 -3.25 -6.67
CA HIS A 77 -16.38 -3.51 -5.89
C HIS A 77 -17.58 -3.83 -6.78
N ASP A 78 -17.68 -3.15 -7.93
CA ASP A 78 -18.72 -3.41 -8.93
C ASP A 78 -18.53 -4.79 -9.61
N ASP A 79 -17.29 -5.18 -9.93
CA ASP A 79 -16.95 -6.47 -10.54
C ASP A 79 -17.07 -7.65 -9.58
N ASN A 80 -16.62 -7.46 -8.33
CA ASN A 80 -16.51 -8.53 -7.34
C ASN A 80 -16.99 -8.07 -5.95
N PRO A 81 -18.25 -8.34 -5.59
CA PRO A 81 -18.79 -8.00 -4.26
C PRO A 81 -18.07 -8.66 -3.08
N GLU A 82 -17.29 -9.72 -3.30
CA GLU A 82 -16.45 -10.35 -2.26
C GLU A 82 -15.14 -9.59 -1.99
N PHE A 83 -14.76 -8.66 -2.87
CA PHE A 83 -13.63 -7.77 -2.65
C PHE A 83 -14.10 -6.65 -1.73
N GLU A 84 -13.96 -6.85 -0.41
CA GLU A 84 -14.44 -5.87 0.55
C GLU A 84 -13.57 -4.61 0.60
N GLN A 85 -14.22 -3.47 0.85
CA GLN A 85 -13.52 -2.25 1.22
C GLN A 85 -12.70 -2.47 2.51
N LEU A 86 -11.42 -2.09 2.49
CA LEU A 86 -10.53 -2.24 3.64
C LEU A 86 -11.07 -1.49 4.88
N PHE A 87 -11.33 -0.19 4.73
CA PHE A 87 -11.92 0.70 5.72
C PHE A 87 -12.90 1.68 5.04
N PRO A 88 -13.99 2.09 5.70
CA PRO A 88 -14.87 3.13 5.16
C PRO A 88 -14.11 4.43 4.90
N LYS A 89 -14.31 5.03 3.71
CA LYS A 89 -13.65 6.27 3.27
C LYS A 89 -12.12 6.15 3.25
N CYS A 90 -11.62 5.10 2.61
CA CYS A 90 -10.20 4.86 2.40
C CYS A 90 -9.95 4.41 0.96
N ALA A 91 -9.07 5.12 0.25
CA ALA A 91 -8.69 4.83 -1.14
C ALA A 91 -7.64 3.70 -1.26
N PHE A 92 -7.10 3.20 -0.15
CA PHE A 92 -6.13 2.11 -0.18
C PHE A 92 -6.82 0.75 -0.13
N ALA A 93 -6.38 -0.17 -1.00
CA ALA A 93 -6.94 -1.53 -1.08
C ALA A 93 -6.50 -2.43 0.07
N ALA A 94 -5.31 -2.17 0.64
CA ALA A 94 -4.70 -2.99 1.67
C ALA A 94 -3.96 -2.16 2.71
N ALA A 95 -3.74 -2.77 3.87
CA ALA A 95 -2.80 -2.28 4.86
C ALA A 95 -1.98 -3.43 5.47
N THR A 96 -0.83 -3.11 6.04
CA THR A 96 -0.04 -4.02 6.88
C THR A 96 0.08 -3.44 8.27
N ILE A 97 -0.27 -4.25 9.27
CA ILE A 97 -0.04 -3.97 10.68
C ILE A 97 1.35 -4.51 11.02
N ASN A 98 2.29 -3.63 11.38
CA ASN A 98 3.63 -3.99 11.81
C ASN A 98 3.70 -3.84 13.34
N PHE A 99 4.06 -4.91 14.05
CA PHE A 99 3.95 -4.97 15.50
C PHE A 99 5.28 -4.69 16.22
N MET A 100 5.20 -3.86 17.28
CA MET A 100 6.16 -3.64 18.39
C MET A 100 7.57 -3.18 18.03
N LEU A 101 8.26 -3.86 17.12
CA LEU A 101 9.65 -3.59 16.74
C LEU A 101 9.72 -3.40 15.23
N ALA A 102 8.89 -2.51 14.67
CA ALA A 102 8.74 -2.30 13.22
C ALA A 102 10.00 -1.70 12.54
N VAL A 103 11.10 -2.45 12.57
CA VAL A 103 12.41 -2.20 11.99
C VAL A 103 12.48 -2.91 10.66
N THR A 104 13.03 -2.26 9.65
CA THR A 104 13.15 -2.87 8.33
C THR A 104 14.58 -2.80 7.80
N ARG A 105 14.95 -3.83 7.06
CA ARG A 105 16.06 -3.83 6.11
C ARG A 105 15.71 -2.88 4.95
N ARG A 106 16.74 -2.37 4.29
CA ARG A 106 16.61 -1.58 3.06
C ARG A 106 15.82 -2.37 2.00
N HIS A 107 14.73 -1.80 1.49
CA HIS A 107 13.87 -2.46 0.50
C HIS A 107 13.05 -1.45 -0.33
N LYS A 108 12.41 -1.96 -1.39
CA LYS A 108 11.30 -1.31 -2.11
C LYS A 108 10.07 -2.21 -2.08
N ASP A 109 8.90 -1.60 -2.14
CA ASP A 109 7.64 -2.31 -2.29
C ASP A 109 7.32 -2.59 -3.76
N PHE A 110 8.12 -3.42 -4.43
CA PHE A 110 8.03 -3.66 -5.88
C PHE A 110 6.67 -4.18 -6.39
N LEU A 111 5.79 -4.64 -5.50
CA LEU A 111 4.44 -5.09 -5.88
C LEU A 111 3.41 -3.96 -5.91
N ASN A 112 3.72 -2.80 -5.32
CA ASN A 112 2.85 -1.63 -5.34
C ASN A 112 2.94 -0.90 -6.68
N LEU A 113 1.96 -0.04 -6.95
CA LEU A 113 1.97 0.81 -8.14
C LEU A 113 3.23 1.68 -8.16
N ILE A 114 3.99 1.62 -9.25
CA ILE A 114 5.35 2.21 -9.32
C ILE A 114 5.37 3.71 -9.03
N TYR A 115 4.40 4.45 -9.54
CA TYR A 115 4.20 5.88 -9.29
C TYR A 115 3.17 6.16 -8.18
N GLY A 116 2.61 5.10 -7.60
CA GLY A 116 1.61 5.19 -6.55
C GLY A 116 2.23 5.51 -5.20
N PHE A 117 1.39 5.97 -4.29
CA PHE A 117 1.78 6.31 -2.93
C PHE A 117 1.27 5.26 -1.94
N CYS A 118 2.02 5.14 -0.86
CA CYS A 118 1.63 4.42 0.35
C CYS A 118 1.59 5.42 1.50
N ALA A 119 0.73 5.17 2.48
CA ALA A 119 0.71 5.93 3.72
C ALA A 119 1.29 5.08 4.85
N VAL A 120 2.21 5.61 5.64
CA VAL A 120 2.71 4.96 6.85
C VAL A 120 2.31 5.80 8.04
N PHE A 121 1.60 5.22 8.99
CA PHE A 121 1.32 5.81 10.30
C PHE A 121 2.16 5.09 11.36
N ALA A 122 2.91 5.84 12.17
CA ALA A 122 3.67 5.28 13.30
C ALA A 122 2.94 5.43 14.64
N THR A 123 3.12 4.46 15.52
CA THR A 123 2.59 4.49 16.90
C THR A 123 3.52 3.72 17.85
N GLY A 124 3.25 3.81 19.15
CA GLY A 124 4.05 3.22 20.22
C GLY A 124 4.74 4.27 21.09
N THR A 125 5.59 3.80 21.99
CA THR A 125 6.32 4.62 22.96
C THR A 125 7.82 4.49 22.71
N TYR A 126 8.42 5.50 22.09
CA TYR A 126 9.85 5.56 21.78
C TYR A 126 10.34 7.02 21.65
N ASP A 127 11.61 7.25 21.92
CA ASP A 127 12.29 8.52 21.68
C ASP A 127 12.62 8.65 20.18
N TYR A 128 11.70 9.26 19.44
CA TYR A 128 11.78 9.44 17.98
C TYR A 128 12.95 10.31 17.51
N ARG A 129 13.69 10.95 18.43
CA ARG A 129 14.91 11.71 18.14
C ARG A 129 16.17 10.84 18.22
N LYS A 130 16.06 9.65 18.81
CA LYS A 130 17.17 8.70 18.99
C LYS A 130 17.03 7.42 18.18
N GLY A 131 15.81 7.06 17.80
CA GLY A 131 15.54 5.82 17.08
C GLY A 131 14.23 5.84 16.32
N GLY A 132 13.93 4.74 15.61
CA GLY A 132 12.68 4.60 14.85
C GLY A 132 12.56 5.51 13.61
N HIS A 133 13.63 6.20 13.23
CA HIS A 133 13.70 7.05 12.04
C HIS A 133 13.37 6.28 10.76
N LEU A 134 12.78 6.99 9.81
CA LEU A 134 12.59 6.52 8.44
C LEU A 134 13.74 7.02 7.58
N ILE A 135 14.42 6.12 6.88
CA ILE A 135 15.45 6.45 5.90
C ILE A 135 14.85 6.32 4.51
N ILE A 136 15.03 7.35 3.68
CA ILE A 136 14.75 7.32 2.24
C ILE A 136 16.09 7.42 1.51
N TRP A 137 16.65 6.27 1.15
CA TRP A 137 18.03 6.12 0.69
C TRP A 137 18.29 6.86 -0.62
N ASP A 138 17.38 6.73 -1.58
CA ASP A 138 17.50 7.35 -2.90
C ASP A 138 17.51 8.89 -2.83
N LEU A 139 17.00 9.47 -1.73
CA LEU A 139 16.99 10.93 -1.49
C LEU A 139 18.05 11.39 -0.48
N GLY A 140 18.81 10.47 0.12
CA GLY A 140 19.76 10.80 1.18
C GLY A 140 19.10 11.38 2.45
N LEU A 141 17.83 11.05 2.72
CA LEU A 141 17.07 11.61 3.84
C LEU A 141 17.00 10.62 5.01
N ILE A 142 17.19 11.16 6.21
CA ILE A 142 16.87 10.50 7.49
C ILE A 142 15.84 11.38 8.18
N ILE A 143 14.67 10.80 8.44
CA ILE A 143 13.50 11.52 8.96
C ILE A 143 13.23 11.01 10.36
N GLU A 144 13.34 11.89 11.36
CA GLU A 144 12.74 11.67 12.68
C GLU A 144 11.24 11.44 12.49
N PHE A 145 10.75 10.25 12.87
CA PHE A 145 9.39 9.85 12.59
C PHE A 145 8.66 9.57 13.91
N PRO A 146 7.91 10.55 14.47
CA PRO A 146 7.31 10.42 15.79
C PRO A 146 6.08 9.52 15.83
N PRO A 147 5.72 8.97 17.01
CA PRO A 147 4.40 8.39 17.23
C PRO A 147 3.29 9.38 16.86
N GLY A 148 2.29 8.93 16.11
CA GLY A 148 1.19 9.76 15.60
C GLY A 148 1.47 10.41 14.24
N ALA A 149 2.69 10.34 13.70
CA ALA A 149 3.00 10.88 12.39
C ALA A 149 2.51 10.00 11.24
N VAL A 150 2.17 10.65 10.13
CA VAL A 150 1.88 10.02 8.84
C VAL A 150 2.88 10.52 7.80
N ILE A 151 3.37 9.63 6.95
CA ILE A 151 4.08 10.00 5.73
C ILE A 151 3.43 9.33 4.52
N LEU A 152 3.29 10.09 3.44
CA LEU A 152 2.99 9.57 2.11
C LEU A 152 4.31 9.42 1.35
N LEU A 153 4.60 8.21 0.85
CA LEU A 153 5.81 7.96 0.07
C LEU A 153 5.55 7.03 -1.13
N PRO A 154 6.24 7.24 -2.26
CA PRO A 154 6.20 6.32 -3.40
C PRO A 154 7.09 5.10 -3.13
N SER A 155 6.59 4.19 -2.29
CA SER A 155 7.39 3.11 -1.69
C SER A 155 7.87 2.04 -2.68
N ALA A 156 7.24 1.95 -3.87
CA ALA A 156 7.71 1.12 -4.98
C ALA A 156 8.91 1.74 -5.72
N LEU A 157 8.99 3.07 -5.75
CA LEU A 157 10.03 3.81 -6.45
C LEU A 157 11.25 4.04 -5.57
N LEU A 158 11.03 4.50 -4.33
CA LEU A 158 12.09 4.91 -3.42
C LEU A 158 12.48 3.80 -2.46
N GLU A 159 13.78 3.54 -2.39
CA GLU A 159 14.33 2.61 -1.43
C GLU A 159 14.32 3.18 -0.02
N HIS A 160 13.78 2.41 0.93
CA HIS A 160 13.54 2.90 2.28
C HIS A 160 13.74 1.82 3.35
N SER A 161 13.90 2.28 4.59
CA SER A 161 13.99 1.42 5.78
C SER A 161 13.64 2.18 7.07
N ASN A 162 13.25 1.46 8.12
CA ASN A 162 13.11 1.98 9.48
C ASN A 162 14.25 1.48 10.34
N VAL A 163 14.86 2.35 11.14
CA VAL A 163 15.92 1.97 12.07
C VAL A 163 15.37 1.45 13.40
N ALA A 164 16.25 0.81 14.17
CA ALA A 164 15.91 0.30 15.50
C ALA A 164 15.54 1.42 16.49
N ILE A 165 14.83 1.00 17.53
CA ILE A 165 14.52 1.79 18.74
C ILE A 165 15.34 1.25 19.92
N ALA A 166 15.39 1.97 21.03
CA ALA A 166 16.12 1.54 22.21
C ALA A 166 15.45 0.34 22.92
N PRO A 167 16.20 -0.46 23.70
CA PRO A 167 15.62 -1.51 24.52
C PRO A 167 14.55 -0.99 25.47
N GLY A 168 13.41 -1.69 25.55
CA GLY A 168 12.26 -1.29 26.37
C GLY A 168 11.29 -0.33 25.69
N GLU A 169 11.63 0.19 24.50
CA GLU A 169 10.71 0.99 23.68
C GLU A 169 9.81 0.11 22.79
N SER A 170 8.77 0.71 22.22
CA SER A 170 7.88 0.07 21.26
C SER A 170 7.56 0.99 20.09
N ARG A 171 7.62 0.46 18.87
CA ARG A 171 7.21 1.11 17.63
C ARG A 171 6.46 0.14 16.74
N SER A 172 5.16 0.40 16.58
CA SER A 172 4.29 -0.26 15.61
C SER A 172 3.99 0.70 14.46
N SER A 173 3.54 0.16 13.33
CA SER A 173 3.07 1.01 12.22
C SER A 173 1.94 0.38 11.44
N LEU A 174 1.03 1.22 10.95
CA LEU A 174 0.00 0.84 9.99
C LEU A 174 0.40 1.41 8.62
N THR A 175 0.65 0.53 7.66
CA THR A 175 1.11 0.91 6.32
C THR A 175 0.03 0.59 5.30
N PHE A 176 -0.54 1.60 4.65
CA PHE A 176 -1.58 1.49 3.64
C PHE A 176 -0.99 1.53 2.23
N TYR A 177 -1.48 0.67 1.35
CA TYR A 177 -0.96 0.53 -0.01
C TYR A 177 -2.00 -0.12 -0.95
N SER A 178 -1.71 -0.06 -2.25
CA SER A 178 -2.47 -0.77 -3.28
C SER A 178 -1.51 -1.46 -4.25
N ALA A 179 -1.72 -2.75 -4.47
CA ALA A 179 -0.88 -3.54 -5.36
C ALA A 179 -1.07 -3.11 -6.83
N ALA A 180 0.02 -3.02 -7.59
CA ALA A 180 -0.01 -2.65 -9.01
C ALA A 180 -0.89 -3.59 -9.86
N GLY A 181 -1.06 -4.83 -9.40
CA GLY A 181 -1.94 -5.80 -10.05
C GLY A 181 -3.38 -5.30 -10.17
N LEU A 182 -3.92 -4.65 -9.13
CA LEU A 182 -5.29 -4.15 -9.12
C LEU A 182 -5.52 -3.13 -10.25
N PHE A 183 -4.60 -2.16 -10.39
CA PHE A 183 -4.64 -1.17 -11.47
C PHE A 183 -4.56 -1.82 -12.85
N ARG A 184 -3.71 -2.85 -13.01
CA ARG A 184 -3.60 -3.57 -14.28
C ARG A 184 -4.84 -4.39 -14.60
N TRP A 185 -5.45 -5.00 -13.60
CA TRP A 185 -6.72 -5.72 -13.75
C TRP A 185 -7.79 -4.81 -14.35
N CYS A 186 -8.03 -3.65 -13.73
CA CYS A 186 -8.99 -2.67 -14.22
C CYS A 186 -8.59 -2.11 -15.60
N HIS A 187 -7.32 -1.76 -15.81
CA HIS A 187 -6.82 -1.25 -17.10
C HIS A 187 -7.05 -2.25 -18.25
N ASN A 188 -6.91 -3.55 -17.96
CA ASN A 188 -7.09 -4.62 -18.93
C ASN A 188 -8.58 -4.99 -19.14
N GLY A 189 -9.53 -4.24 -18.56
CA GLY A 189 -10.95 -4.54 -18.66
C GLY A 189 -11.36 -5.73 -17.80
N LEU A 190 -10.92 -5.73 -16.54
CA LEU A 190 -11.22 -6.77 -15.53
C LEU A 190 -10.65 -8.14 -15.90
N MET A 191 -9.40 -8.13 -16.38
CA MET A 191 -8.68 -9.33 -16.82
C MET A 191 -7.22 -9.30 -16.38
N SER A 192 -6.64 -10.49 -16.19
CA SER A 192 -5.21 -10.60 -15.89
C SER A 192 -4.35 -10.16 -17.09
N ASP A 193 -3.09 -9.77 -16.85
CA ASP A 193 -2.14 -9.46 -17.94
C ASP A 193 -2.02 -10.64 -18.93
N LYS A 194 -2.04 -11.87 -18.42
CA LYS A 194 -1.98 -13.09 -19.24
C LYS A 194 -3.22 -13.23 -20.12
N GLU A 195 -4.40 -13.04 -19.56
CA GLU A 195 -5.66 -13.15 -20.28
C GLU A 195 -5.83 -12.04 -21.32
N PHE A 196 -5.49 -10.80 -20.96
CA PHE A 196 -5.48 -9.69 -21.89
C PHE A 196 -4.56 -9.98 -23.08
N GLN A 197 -3.35 -10.48 -22.83
CA GLN A 197 -2.41 -10.80 -23.91
C GLN A 197 -2.91 -11.89 -24.86
N LEU A 198 -3.65 -12.88 -24.34
CA LEU A 198 -4.22 -13.95 -25.16
C LEU A 198 -5.40 -13.48 -26.03
N ARG A 199 -6.18 -12.49 -25.56
CA ARG A 199 -7.40 -12.03 -26.22
C ARG A 199 -7.19 -10.78 -27.09
N ALA A 200 -6.17 -9.97 -26.80
CA ALA A 200 -5.95 -8.69 -27.43
C ALA A 200 -5.52 -8.82 -28.90
N SER A 201 -6.10 -7.98 -29.76
CA SER A 201 -5.59 -7.81 -31.14
C SER A 201 -4.15 -7.27 -31.14
N SER A 202 -3.42 -7.45 -32.24
CA SER A 202 -2.06 -6.91 -32.39
C SER A 202 -1.98 -5.39 -32.15
N LYS A 203 -3.03 -4.65 -32.55
CA LYS A 203 -3.14 -3.21 -32.30
C LYS A 203 -3.30 -2.88 -30.81
N MET A 204 -4.12 -3.65 -30.08
CA MET A 204 -4.29 -3.50 -28.64
C MET A 204 -3.01 -3.85 -27.88
N LEU A 205 -2.33 -4.95 -28.27
CA LEU A 205 -1.04 -5.35 -27.68
C LEU A 205 0.04 -4.27 -27.88
N LYS A 206 0.08 -3.65 -29.06
CA LYS A 206 1.02 -2.55 -29.33
C LYS A 206 0.77 -1.37 -28.38
N ARG A 207 -0.48 -0.90 -28.27
CA ARG A 207 -0.87 0.19 -27.35
C ARG A 207 -0.59 -0.16 -25.89
N TRP A 208 -0.87 -1.39 -25.49
CA TRP A 208 -0.61 -1.86 -24.13
C TRP A 208 0.88 -1.83 -23.78
N LYS A 209 1.76 -2.24 -24.72
CA LYS A 209 3.22 -2.14 -24.55
C LYS A 209 3.67 -0.69 -24.46
N GLU A 210 3.16 0.18 -25.34
CA GLU A 210 3.47 1.62 -25.34
C GLU A 210 3.06 2.29 -24.02
N TYR A 211 1.84 2.03 -23.52
CA TYR A 211 1.37 2.49 -22.22
C TYR A 211 2.33 2.06 -21.09
N ARG A 212 2.72 0.78 -21.07
CA ARG A 212 3.62 0.27 -20.02
C ARG A 212 5.01 0.90 -20.06
N GLN A 213 5.53 1.21 -21.24
CA GLN A 213 6.80 1.93 -21.40
C GLN A 213 6.67 3.41 -21.00
N GLY A 214 5.51 4.01 -21.26
CA GLY A 214 5.19 5.41 -20.94
C GLY A 214 4.64 5.64 -19.53
N MET A 215 4.46 4.60 -18.73
CA MET A 215 3.72 4.64 -17.46
C MET A 215 4.23 5.69 -16.47
N TRP A 216 5.53 6.02 -16.51
CA TRP A 216 6.11 7.07 -15.67
C TRP A 216 5.55 8.47 -16.01
N LYS A 217 5.18 8.73 -17.27
CA LYS A 217 4.60 10.01 -17.70
C LYS A 217 3.24 10.23 -17.06
N GLU A 218 2.39 9.21 -17.11
CA GLU A 218 1.09 9.20 -16.42
C GLU A 218 1.25 9.48 -14.92
N GLY A 219 2.22 8.80 -14.29
CA GLY A 219 2.56 9.05 -12.89
C GLY A 219 2.95 10.49 -12.61
N LEU A 220 3.78 11.10 -13.46
CA LEU A 220 4.17 12.51 -13.33
C LEU A 220 3.00 13.47 -13.56
N ASP A 221 2.13 13.18 -14.53
CA ASP A 221 0.98 14.03 -14.83
C ASP A 221 -0.04 14.01 -13.67
N LEU A 222 -0.21 12.86 -13.00
CA LEU A 222 -1.02 12.74 -11.79
C LEU A 222 -0.41 13.45 -10.56
N LEU A 223 0.88 13.78 -10.58
CA LEU A 223 1.55 14.55 -9.53
C LEU A 223 1.50 16.06 -9.75
N ARG A 224 1.10 16.52 -10.94
CA ARG A 224 1.05 17.95 -11.25
C ARG A 224 -0.22 18.59 -10.68
N HIS A 225 -0.01 19.63 -9.89
CA HIS A 225 -1.02 20.65 -9.58
C HIS A 225 -1.11 21.57 -10.80
N GLU A 226 -2.10 21.36 -11.65
CA GLU A 226 -2.45 22.31 -12.72
C GLU A 226 -3.30 23.44 -12.13
#